data_AF-A0A5B6YRW0-F1
#
_entry.id   AF-A0A5B6YRW0-F1
#
_cell.length_a   1.000
_cell.length_b   1.000
_cell.length_c   1.000
_cell.angle_alpha   90.00
_cell.angle_beta   90.00
_cell.angle_gamma   90.00
#
_symmetry.space_group_name_H-M   'P 1'
#
loop_
_entity.id
_entity.type
_entity.pdbx_description
1 polymer ?
#
loop_
_entity_poly.entity_id
_entity_poly.type
_entity_poly.pdbx_seq_one_letter_code
_entity_poly.pdbx_strand_id
1 'polypeptide(L)'
;SDPGQLSKSSVNAILASSGSVPSSQINETPSKIFLINCLCAIQQPLLRHEVASEFVKKLGEMIDNHMHGLVEKEVDAILRRCGLSNKMPHFHNSLTSEEAPLVEIEDTSPASLSECLKAFFGLILGSESSLPEFDQMQVPKLRSEACVQVARSLAEAYELIYKAIMDPKNRYPDPKSLARHPPDQIRTILGI
;
A
#
# COMPACT_ATOMS: atom_id res chain seq x y z
N SER A 1 -48.13 15.38 -15.68
CA SER A 1 -46.81 15.90 -15.28
C SER A 1 -46.37 15.12 -14.07
N ASP A 2 -45.49 14.14 -14.25
CA ASP A 2 -45.05 13.21 -13.20
C ASP A 2 -43.78 13.76 -12.52
N PRO A 3 -43.71 13.88 -11.18
CA PRO A 3 -42.61 14.52 -10.47
C PRO A 3 -41.43 13.57 -10.14
N GLY A 4 -41.34 12.41 -10.79
CA GLY A 4 -40.39 11.34 -10.44
C GLY A 4 -39.06 11.31 -11.20
N GLN A 5 -38.81 12.27 -12.10
CA GLN A 5 -37.71 12.19 -13.08
C GLN A 5 -36.59 13.19 -12.86
N LEU A 6 -36.36 13.62 -11.61
CA LEU A 6 -35.11 14.29 -11.24
C LEU A 6 -34.00 13.23 -11.25
N SER A 7 -33.42 13.07 -12.43
CA SER A 7 -32.10 12.53 -12.71
C SER A 7 -31.32 12.10 -11.47
N LYS A 8 -31.17 10.78 -11.27
CA LYS A 8 -30.01 10.26 -10.54
C LYS A 8 -28.79 10.87 -11.24
N SER A 9 -28.24 11.93 -10.64
CA SER A 9 -27.13 12.69 -11.22
C SER A 9 -26.06 11.72 -11.70
N SER A 10 -25.57 11.88 -12.92
CA SER A 10 -24.49 11.07 -13.48
C SER A 10 -23.27 11.04 -12.54
N VAL A 11 -23.10 12.09 -11.73
CA VAL A 11 -22.16 12.11 -10.61
C VAL A 11 -22.49 10.99 -9.62
N ASN A 12 -23.71 10.91 -9.09
CA ASN A 12 -24.14 9.83 -8.18
C ASN A 12 -23.97 8.42 -8.78
N ALA A 13 -24.06 8.26 -10.10
CA ALA A 13 -23.79 6.98 -10.77
C ALA A 13 -22.28 6.63 -10.82
N ILE A 14 -21.41 7.63 -11.05
CA ILE A 14 -19.95 7.47 -10.94
C ILE A 14 -19.55 7.18 -9.47
N LEU A 15 -20.20 7.88 -8.52
CA LEU A 15 -20.02 7.67 -7.08
C LEU A 15 -20.43 6.25 -6.66
N ALA A 16 -21.50 5.68 -7.23
CA ALA A 16 -21.99 4.35 -6.91
C ALA A 16 -21.23 3.20 -7.60
N SER A 17 -20.61 3.45 -8.76
CA SER A 17 -19.92 2.43 -9.59
C SER A 17 -18.44 2.21 -9.23
N SER A 18 -17.91 3.01 -8.30
CA SER A 18 -16.52 2.91 -7.83
C SER A 18 -16.20 1.61 -7.06
N GLY A 19 -17.20 0.76 -6.79
CA GLY A 19 -17.04 -0.50 -6.07
C GLY A 19 -16.96 -1.78 -6.93
N SER A 20 -17.16 -1.75 -8.25
CA SER A 20 -17.30 -3.02 -9.00
C SER A 20 -16.93 -2.99 -10.50
N VAL A 21 -15.74 -2.51 -10.87
CA VAL A 21 -15.22 -2.74 -12.23
C VAL A 21 -13.98 -3.62 -12.17
N PRO A 22 -13.99 -4.83 -12.78
CA PRO A 22 -12.77 -5.62 -12.96
C PRO A 22 -11.95 -4.95 -14.07
N SER A 23 -11.08 -4.03 -13.67
CA SER A 23 -10.10 -3.41 -14.56
C SER A 23 -8.95 -4.38 -14.78
N SER A 24 -8.51 -4.53 -16.04
CA SER A 24 -7.23 -5.14 -16.35
C SER A 24 -6.13 -4.45 -15.53
N GLN A 25 -5.29 -5.24 -14.87
CA GLN A 25 -4.33 -4.82 -13.83
C GLN A 25 -3.29 -3.77 -14.28
N ILE A 26 -3.22 -3.44 -15.57
CA ILE A 26 -2.14 -2.64 -16.16
C ILE A 26 -2.35 -1.13 -15.99
N ASN A 27 -3.59 -0.66 -15.75
CA ASN A 27 -3.91 0.78 -15.76
C ASN A 27 -4.40 1.34 -14.42
N GLU A 28 -4.37 0.55 -13.35
CA GLU A 28 -5.12 0.89 -12.13
C GLU A 28 -4.51 2.05 -11.32
N THR A 29 -3.17 2.18 -11.27
CA THR A 29 -2.48 3.26 -10.56
C THR A 29 -2.74 4.63 -11.20
N PRO A 30 -2.49 4.85 -12.51
CA PRO A 30 -2.82 6.12 -13.16
C PRO A 30 -4.31 6.47 -13.06
N SER A 31 -5.20 5.47 -13.19
CA SER A 31 -6.64 5.70 -13.05
C SER A 31 -7.04 6.14 -11.64
N LYS A 32 -6.46 5.55 -10.59
CA LYS A 32 -6.71 5.99 -9.20
C LYS A 32 -6.21 7.41 -8.96
N ILE A 33 -5.00 7.74 -9.42
CA ILE A 33 -4.45 9.11 -9.29
C ILE A 33 -5.32 10.12 -10.03
N PHE A 34 -5.79 9.79 -11.24
CA PHE A 34 -6.72 10.63 -12.00
C PHE A 34 -8.02 10.89 -11.21
N LEU A 35 -8.62 9.84 -10.64
CA LEU A 35 -9.84 9.99 -9.83
C LEU A 35 -9.60 10.88 -8.60
N ILE A 36 -8.49 10.67 -7.87
CA ILE A 36 -8.11 11.52 -6.72
C ILE A 36 -8.01 12.98 -7.15
N ASN A 37 -7.32 13.26 -8.26
CA ASN A 37 -7.19 14.61 -8.81
C ASN A 37 -8.55 15.24 -9.15
N CYS A 38 -9.44 14.49 -9.82
CA CYS A 38 -10.78 14.95 -10.15
C CYS A 38 -11.62 15.25 -8.90
N LEU A 39 -11.59 14.37 -7.90
CA LEU A 39 -12.33 14.56 -6.65
C LEU A 39 -11.83 15.79 -5.89
N CYS A 40 -10.51 16.00 -5.84
CA CYS A 40 -9.92 17.20 -5.27
C CYS A 40 -10.40 18.45 -6.01
N ALA A 41 -10.34 18.46 -7.35
CA ALA A 41 -10.77 19.59 -8.17
C ALA A 41 -12.25 19.95 -7.95
N ILE A 42 -13.11 18.96 -7.70
CA ILE A 42 -14.53 19.16 -7.35
C ILE A 42 -14.66 19.68 -5.91
N GLN A 43 -13.91 19.13 -4.96
CA GLN A 43 -14.02 19.46 -3.53
C GLN A 43 -13.57 20.90 -3.23
N GLN A 44 -12.47 21.36 -3.84
CA GLN A 44 -11.85 22.66 -3.53
C GLN A 44 -12.80 23.87 -3.59
N PRO A 45 -13.59 24.10 -4.67
CA PRO A 45 -14.53 25.22 -4.70
C PRO A 45 -15.67 25.09 -3.69
N LEU A 46 -16.05 23.87 -3.30
CA LEU A 46 -17.18 23.60 -2.41
C LEU A 46 -16.85 23.87 -0.93
N LEU A 47 -15.57 23.88 -0.56
CA LEU A 47 -15.12 24.12 0.83
C LEU A 47 -15.59 25.47 1.41
N ARG A 48 -15.91 26.46 0.56
CA ARG A 48 -16.34 27.80 0.98
C ARG A 48 -17.83 27.90 1.30
N HIS A 49 -18.60 26.84 1.07
CA HIS A 49 -20.05 26.86 1.19
C HIS A 49 -20.50 25.88 2.27
N GLU A 50 -20.97 26.40 3.40
CA GLU A 50 -21.45 25.58 4.53
C GLU A 50 -22.56 24.60 4.14
N VAL A 51 -23.44 25.00 3.21
CA VAL A 51 -24.51 24.15 2.67
C VAL A 51 -23.96 22.90 1.95
N ALA A 52 -22.72 22.93 1.47
CA ALA A 52 -22.07 21.80 0.81
C ALA A 52 -21.21 20.94 1.76
N SER A 53 -21.18 21.25 3.06
CA SER A 53 -20.29 20.60 4.04
C SER A 53 -20.42 19.07 4.08
N GLU A 54 -21.64 18.54 4.08
CA GLU A 54 -21.87 17.09 4.05
C GLU A 54 -21.34 16.44 2.76
N PHE A 55 -21.46 17.13 1.63
CA PHE A 55 -20.98 16.63 0.34
C PHE A 55 -19.45 16.68 0.27
N VAL A 56 -18.84 17.77 0.75
CA VAL A 56 -17.39 17.90 0.90
C VAL A 56 -16.81 16.77 1.76
N LYS A 57 -17.48 16.42 2.87
CA LYS A 57 -17.08 15.31 3.72
C LYS A 57 -17.09 13.98 2.96
N LYS A 58 -18.16 13.69 2.21
CA LYS A 58 -18.25 12.47 1.36
C LYS A 58 -17.15 12.43 0.30
N LEU A 59 -16.83 13.56 -0.34
CA LEU A 59 -15.71 13.64 -1.28
C LEU A 59 -14.37 13.35 -0.60
N GLY A 60 -14.19 13.81 0.63
CA GLY A 60 -13.00 13.50 1.45
C GLY A 60 -12.87 12.00 1.71
N GLU A 61 -13.93 11.37 2.22
CA GLU A 61 -13.95 9.92 2.48
C GLU A 61 -13.63 9.10 1.21
N MET A 62 -14.10 9.54 0.05
CA MET A 62 -13.77 8.90 -1.23
C MET A 62 -12.32 9.11 -1.66
N ILE A 63 -11.77 10.31 -1.48
CA ILE A 63 -10.35 10.58 -1.73
C ILE A 63 -9.51 9.64 -0.87
N ASP A 64 -9.83 9.52 0.42
CA ASP A 64 -9.15 8.65 1.38
C ASP A 64 -9.24 7.18 0.96
N ASN A 65 -10.42 6.70 0.53
CA ASN A 65 -10.59 5.33 0.04
C ASN A 65 -9.77 5.04 -1.23
N HIS A 66 -9.75 5.99 -2.19
CA HIS A 66 -8.92 5.84 -3.38
C HIS A 66 -7.43 5.89 -3.06
N MET A 67 -7.03 6.73 -2.09
CA MET A 67 -5.67 6.81 -1.59
C MET A 67 -5.23 5.51 -0.92
N HIS A 68 -6.04 4.97 -0.03
CA HIS A 68 -5.74 3.70 0.64
C HIS A 68 -5.53 2.57 -0.38
N GLY A 69 -6.47 2.41 -1.32
CA GLY A 69 -6.33 1.38 -2.36
C GLY A 69 -5.25 1.69 -3.41
N LEU A 70 -4.69 2.90 -3.46
CA LEU A 70 -3.49 3.21 -4.25
C LEU A 70 -2.25 2.73 -3.50
N VAL A 71 -2.14 3.08 -2.21
CA VAL A 71 -1.04 2.65 -1.33
C VAL A 71 -0.95 1.14 -1.25
N GLU A 72 -2.05 0.44 -1.00
CA GLU A 72 -2.08 -1.04 -0.92
C GLU A 72 -1.52 -1.69 -2.19
N LYS A 73 -1.91 -1.17 -3.36
CA LYS A 73 -1.46 -1.70 -4.65
C LYS A 73 0.02 -1.46 -4.89
N GLU A 74 0.52 -0.28 -4.56
CA GLU A 74 1.94 0.03 -4.70
C GLU A 74 2.79 -0.80 -3.73
N VAL A 75 2.35 -0.98 -2.48
CA VAL A 75 3.02 -1.84 -1.50
C VAL A 75 3.08 -3.27 -2.01
N ASP A 76 1.96 -3.82 -2.48
CA ASP A 76 1.94 -5.19 -3.03
C ASP A 76 2.79 -5.31 -4.29
N ALA A 77 2.78 -4.31 -5.19
CA ALA A 77 3.65 -4.29 -6.36
C ALA A 77 5.14 -4.30 -5.97
N ILE A 78 5.54 -3.51 -4.97
CA ILE A 78 6.91 -3.48 -4.44
C ILE A 78 7.28 -4.83 -3.82
N LEU A 79 6.41 -5.39 -2.98
CA LEU A 79 6.64 -6.70 -2.36
C LEU A 79 6.73 -7.82 -3.40
N ARG A 80 5.91 -7.80 -4.46
CA ARG A 80 6.00 -8.75 -5.58
C ARG A 80 7.32 -8.63 -6.33
N ARG A 81 7.79 -7.41 -6.59
CA ARG A 81 9.10 -7.16 -7.22
C ARG A 81 10.27 -7.68 -6.39
N CYS A 82 10.11 -7.73 -5.06
CA CYS A 82 11.08 -8.33 -4.15
C CYS A 82 10.91 -9.85 -3.96
N GLY A 83 9.89 -10.46 -4.56
CA GLY A 83 9.52 -11.86 -4.27
C GLY A 83 9.01 -12.09 -2.84
N LEU A 84 8.55 -11.04 -2.15
CA LEU A 84 8.05 -11.12 -0.77
C LEU A 84 6.53 -11.28 -0.68
N SER A 85 5.77 -10.78 -1.66
CA SER A 85 4.29 -10.75 -1.61
C SER A 85 3.68 -12.14 -1.40
N ASN A 86 4.11 -13.15 -2.17
CA ASN A 86 3.64 -14.53 -2.02
C ASN A 86 4.10 -15.21 -0.72
N LYS A 87 5.10 -14.64 -0.02
CA LYS A 87 5.65 -15.17 1.24
C LYS A 87 5.00 -14.56 2.48
N MET A 88 4.35 -13.39 2.34
CA MET A 88 3.64 -12.70 3.43
C MET A 88 2.65 -13.57 4.21
N PRO A 89 1.83 -14.44 3.57
CA PRO A 89 0.92 -15.32 4.30
C PRO A 89 1.63 -16.23 5.31
N HIS A 90 2.81 -16.77 4.96
CA HIS A 90 3.59 -17.61 5.87
C HIS A 90 4.04 -16.84 7.11
N PHE A 91 4.49 -15.59 6.94
CA PHE A 91 4.91 -14.77 8.07
C PHE A 91 3.73 -14.41 8.98
N HIS A 92 2.56 -14.09 8.41
CA HIS A 92 1.34 -13.87 9.19
C HIS A 92 0.91 -15.11 9.98
N ASN A 93 0.89 -16.28 9.35
CA ASN A 93 0.52 -17.54 10.00
C ASN A 93 1.52 -17.93 11.09
N SER A 94 2.80 -17.61 10.89
CA SER A 94 3.82 -17.87 11.91
C SER A 94 3.61 -17.08 13.19
N LEU A 95 2.85 -15.98 13.21
CA LEU A 95 2.55 -15.28 14.46
C LEU A 95 1.38 -15.89 15.24
N THR A 96 0.47 -16.59 14.56
CA THR A 96 -0.81 -17.03 15.12
C THR A 96 -0.92 -18.55 15.31
N SER A 97 -0.12 -19.32 14.57
CA SER A 97 -0.22 -20.78 14.52
C SER A 97 1.09 -21.48 14.84
N GLU A 98 0.99 -22.72 15.34
CA GLU A 98 2.11 -23.66 15.54
C GLU A 98 2.35 -24.52 14.29
N GLU A 99 2.30 -23.89 13.12
CA GLU A 99 2.68 -24.56 11.86
C GLU A 99 4.17 -24.95 11.85
N ALA A 100 4.56 -25.75 10.86
CA ALA A 100 5.94 -26.15 10.65
C ALA A 100 6.88 -24.91 10.65
N PRO A 101 8.09 -25.02 11.19
CA PRO A 101 9.07 -23.93 11.19
C PRO A 101 9.27 -23.35 9.79
N LEU A 102 9.27 -22.02 9.67
CA LEU A 102 9.40 -21.36 8.36
C LEU A 102 10.67 -21.77 7.59
N VAL A 103 11.74 -22.17 8.26
CA VAL A 103 12.97 -22.65 7.59
C VAL A 103 12.75 -23.92 6.75
N GLU A 104 11.75 -24.74 7.09
CA GLU A 104 11.46 -26.02 6.43
C GLU A 104 10.61 -25.82 5.16
N ILE A 105 9.98 -24.66 4.99
CA ILE A 105 9.23 -24.30 3.80
C ILE A 105 10.22 -23.76 2.75
N GLU A 106 10.23 -24.38 1.56
CA GLU A 106 11.15 -24.01 0.46
C GLU A 106 11.12 -22.51 0.14
N ASP A 107 9.91 -21.95 0.10
CA ASP A 107 9.66 -20.54 -0.18
C ASP A 107 10.22 -19.59 0.89
N THR A 108 10.36 -20.02 2.15
CA THR A 108 10.92 -19.20 3.23
C THR A 108 12.27 -19.72 3.72
N SER A 109 12.94 -20.52 2.89
CA SER A 109 14.30 -20.98 3.13
C SER A 109 15.28 -19.80 3.27
N PRO A 110 16.40 -19.95 4.00
CA PRO A 110 17.36 -18.87 4.22
C PRO A 110 17.92 -18.27 2.92
N ALA A 111 18.16 -19.12 1.90
CA ALA A 111 18.65 -18.68 0.60
C ALA A 111 17.61 -17.83 -0.15
N SER A 112 16.36 -18.33 -0.23
CA SER A 112 15.26 -17.60 -0.88
C SER A 112 15.01 -16.25 -0.20
N LEU A 113 14.92 -16.25 1.13
CA LEU A 113 14.66 -15.03 1.89
C LEU A 113 15.84 -14.05 1.82
N SER A 114 17.08 -14.54 1.75
CA SER A 114 18.24 -13.67 1.56
C SER A 114 18.21 -12.95 0.22
N GLU A 115 17.75 -13.59 -0.85
CA GLU A 115 17.63 -12.96 -2.16
C GLU A 115 16.52 -11.90 -2.16
N CYS A 116 15.35 -12.25 -1.61
CA CYS A 116 14.23 -11.32 -1.48
C CYS A 116 14.57 -10.08 -0.64
N LEU A 117 15.25 -10.27 0.50
CA LEU A 117 15.67 -9.15 1.35
C LEU A 117 16.75 -8.29 0.70
N LYS A 118 17.66 -8.88 -0.10
CA LYS A 118 18.61 -8.08 -0.89
C LYS A 118 17.90 -7.20 -1.91
N ALA A 119 16.92 -7.75 -2.62
CA ALA A 119 16.10 -6.97 -3.56
C ALA A 119 15.33 -5.85 -2.83
N PHE A 120 14.70 -6.17 -1.70
CA PHE A 120 13.99 -5.17 -0.88
C PHE A 120 14.91 -4.05 -0.40
N PHE A 121 16.08 -4.38 0.13
CA PHE A 121 17.07 -3.38 0.55
C PHE A 121 17.59 -2.56 -0.62
N GLY A 122 17.78 -3.16 -1.79
CA GLY A 122 18.17 -2.45 -3.00
C GLY A 122 17.14 -1.41 -3.47
N LEU A 123 15.85 -1.66 -3.21
CA LEU A 123 14.78 -0.70 -3.47
C LEU A 123 14.78 0.46 -2.47
N ILE A 124 14.74 0.16 -1.17
CA ILE A 124 14.59 1.21 -0.14
C ILE A 124 15.86 2.07 0.02
N LEU A 125 17.04 1.51 -0.30
CA LEU A 125 18.30 2.25 -0.30
C LEU A 125 18.57 2.98 -1.63
N GLY A 126 17.70 2.77 -2.64
CA GLY A 126 17.80 3.42 -3.94
C GLY A 126 18.94 2.94 -4.83
N SER A 127 19.50 1.75 -4.60
CA SER A 127 20.58 1.21 -5.44
C SER A 127 20.10 0.56 -6.73
N GLU A 128 18.85 0.09 -6.78
CA GLU A 128 18.26 -0.59 -7.94
C GLU A 128 17.13 0.26 -8.58
N SER A 129 16.16 0.68 -7.77
CA SER A 129 15.12 1.62 -8.18
C SER A 129 14.51 2.31 -6.97
N SER A 130 13.98 3.53 -7.15
CA SER A 130 13.36 4.30 -6.07
C SER A 130 11.93 3.84 -5.75
N LEU A 131 11.48 4.24 -4.55
CA LEU A 131 10.08 4.18 -4.16
C LEU A 131 9.23 5.14 -5.03
N PRO A 132 7.92 4.87 -5.18
CA PRO A 132 7.05 5.71 -5.99
C PRO A 132 6.96 7.14 -5.43
N GLU A 133 7.12 8.13 -6.31
CA GLU A 133 7.03 9.57 -5.97
C GLU A 133 5.65 10.18 -6.26
N PHE A 134 4.79 9.43 -6.96
CA PHE A 134 3.41 9.83 -7.33
C PHE A 134 3.33 11.21 -8.03
N ASP A 135 4.24 11.50 -8.97
CA ASP A 135 4.34 12.79 -9.66
C ASP A 135 3.06 13.27 -10.37
N GLN A 136 2.21 12.33 -10.78
CA GLN A 136 0.93 12.64 -11.43
C GLN A 136 -0.14 13.14 -10.43
N MET A 137 0.10 13.04 -9.13
CA MET A 137 -0.81 13.54 -8.11
C MET A 137 -0.67 15.06 -7.96
N GLN A 138 -1.74 15.79 -8.27
CA GLN A 138 -1.70 17.24 -8.40
C GLN A 138 -1.67 17.97 -7.06
N VAL A 139 -2.20 17.36 -6.00
CA VAL A 139 -2.23 17.94 -4.66
C VAL A 139 -0.97 17.55 -3.90
N PRO A 140 -0.03 18.49 -3.61
CA PRO A 140 1.27 18.14 -3.02
C PRO A 140 1.17 17.47 -1.64
N LYS A 141 0.16 17.86 -0.84
CA LYS A 141 -0.09 17.25 0.48
C LYS A 141 -0.44 15.77 0.36
N LEU A 142 -1.39 15.43 -0.52
CA LEU A 142 -1.81 14.05 -0.74
C LEU A 142 -0.65 13.21 -1.31
N ARG A 143 0.19 13.81 -2.16
CA ARG A 143 1.38 13.16 -2.70
C ARG A 143 2.36 12.77 -1.59
N SER A 144 2.69 13.72 -0.71
CA SER A 144 3.56 13.46 0.45
C SER A 144 2.95 12.40 1.37
N GLU A 145 1.65 12.46 1.59
CA GLU A 145 0.93 11.49 2.41
C GLU A 145 0.95 10.08 1.81
N ALA A 146 0.76 9.95 0.49
CA ALA A 146 0.89 8.69 -0.24
C ALA A 146 2.28 8.06 -0.05
N CYS A 147 3.35 8.84 -0.23
CA CYS A 147 4.72 8.37 -0.05
C CYS A 147 4.95 7.86 1.38
N VAL A 148 4.53 8.63 2.38
CA VAL A 148 4.66 8.27 3.80
C VAL A 148 3.87 7.02 4.14
N GLN A 149 2.66 6.86 3.60
CA GLN A 149 1.85 5.66 3.83
C GLN A 149 2.48 4.41 3.19
N VAL A 150 2.99 4.50 1.96
CA VAL A 150 3.75 3.40 1.32
C VAL A 150 4.96 3.03 2.16
N ALA A 151 5.79 4.02 2.54
CA ALA A 151 6.95 3.80 3.41
C ALA A 151 6.56 3.10 4.71
N ARG A 152 5.48 3.54 5.35
CA ARG A 152 4.99 2.96 6.61
C ARG A 152 4.57 1.50 6.44
N SER A 153 3.78 1.19 5.42
CA SER A 153 3.33 -0.17 5.15
C SER A 153 4.48 -1.10 4.79
N LEU A 154 5.51 -0.62 4.07
CA LEU A 154 6.72 -1.39 3.80
C LEU A 154 7.53 -1.67 5.07
N ALA A 155 7.65 -0.68 5.96
CA ALA A 155 8.33 -0.86 7.25
C ALA A 155 7.58 -1.87 8.14
N GLU A 156 6.25 -1.83 8.15
CA GLU A 156 5.40 -2.78 8.88
C GLU A 156 5.52 -4.20 8.31
N ALA A 157 5.52 -4.35 6.98
CA ALA A 157 5.76 -5.63 6.33
C ALA A 157 7.16 -6.19 6.67
N TYR A 158 8.19 -5.34 6.66
CA TYR A 158 9.53 -5.73 7.08
C TYR A 158 9.58 -6.12 8.56
N GLU A 159 8.91 -5.38 9.44
CA GLU A 159 8.85 -5.68 10.86
C GLU A 159 8.23 -7.06 11.13
N LEU A 160 7.19 -7.42 10.38
CA LEU A 160 6.60 -8.76 10.43
C LEU A 160 7.62 -9.84 10.04
N ILE A 161 8.31 -9.65 8.91
CA ILE A 161 9.34 -10.58 8.42
C ILE A 161 10.48 -10.70 9.45
N TYR A 162 10.94 -9.58 9.99
CA TYR A 162 12.00 -9.52 10.99
C TYR A 162 11.63 -10.30 12.25
N LYS A 163 10.41 -10.09 12.78
CA LYS A 163 9.91 -10.84 13.95
C LYS A 163 9.88 -12.34 13.67
N ALA A 164 9.38 -12.74 12.50
CA ALA A 164 9.34 -14.14 12.12
C ALA A 164 10.74 -14.77 11.98
N ILE A 165 11.70 -14.06 11.38
CA ILE A 165 13.09 -14.53 11.26
C ILE A 165 13.75 -14.67 12.64
N MET A 166 13.53 -13.70 13.53
CA MET A 166 14.13 -13.67 14.86
C MET A 166 13.48 -14.63 15.86
N ASP A 167 12.28 -15.12 15.57
CA ASP A 167 11.59 -16.09 16.41
C ASP A 167 12.33 -17.45 16.38
N PRO A 168 12.85 -17.93 17.53
CA PRO A 168 13.53 -19.21 17.61
C PRO A 168 12.69 -20.40 17.13
N LYS A 169 11.35 -20.31 17.16
CA LYS A 169 10.48 -21.39 16.68
C LYS A 169 10.64 -21.67 15.19
N ASN A 170 11.03 -20.65 14.42
CA ASN A 170 11.20 -20.76 12.97
C ASN A 170 12.56 -21.32 12.56
N ARG A 171 13.45 -21.58 13.52
CA ARG A 171 14.71 -22.36 13.39
C ARG A 171 15.65 -21.86 12.30
N TYR A 172 15.65 -20.56 12.00
CA TYR A 172 16.66 -19.97 11.14
C TYR A 172 18.05 -20.12 11.77
N PRO A 173 19.06 -20.64 11.06
CA PRO A 173 20.36 -20.98 11.63
C PRO A 173 21.18 -19.74 12.04
N ASP A 174 21.04 -18.65 11.30
CA ASP A 174 21.64 -17.35 11.64
C ASP A 174 20.67 -16.21 11.29
N PRO A 175 19.70 -15.91 12.16
CA PRO A 175 18.68 -14.88 11.92
C PRO A 175 19.27 -13.48 11.70
N LYS A 176 20.41 -13.18 12.34
CA LYS A 176 21.03 -11.85 12.33
C LYS A 176 21.77 -11.55 11.03
N SER A 177 22.34 -12.55 10.38
CA SER A 177 22.91 -12.35 9.04
C SER A 177 21.83 -12.20 7.97
N LEU A 178 20.68 -12.87 8.14
CA LEU A 178 19.55 -12.79 7.22
C LEU A 178 18.82 -11.45 7.32
N ALA A 179 18.47 -11.02 8.53
CA ALA A 179 17.78 -9.76 8.82
C ALA A 179 18.72 -8.77 9.52
N ARG A 180 19.65 -8.22 8.74
CA ARG A 180 20.75 -7.37 9.25
C ARG A 180 20.30 -6.07 9.90
N HIS A 181 19.19 -5.49 9.45
CA HIS A 181 18.73 -4.17 9.89
C HIS A 181 17.54 -4.32 10.84
N PRO A 182 17.56 -3.76 12.07
CA PRO A 182 16.36 -3.75 12.90
C PRO A 182 15.26 -2.87 12.26
N PRO A 183 13.97 -3.12 12.57
CA PRO A 183 12.85 -2.36 12.00
C PRO A 183 12.98 -0.84 12.17
N ASP A 184 13.49 -0.36 13.30
CA ASP A 184 13.72 1.07 13.55
C ASP A 184 14.73 1.69 12.57
N GLN A 185 15.74 0.92 12.16
CA GLN A 185 16.69 1.36 11.14
C GLN A 185 16.00 1.47 9.78
N ILE A 186 15.10 0.55 9.45
CA ILE A 186 14.33 0.61 8.20
C ILE A 186 13.38 1.81 8.19
N ARG A 187 12.71 2.09 9.31
CA ARG A 187 11.89 3.31 9.47
C ARG A 187 12.71 4.58 9.23
N THR A 188 13.91 4.64 9.83
CA THR A 188 14.84 5.75 9.63
C THR A 188 15.27 5.92 8.17
N ILE A 189 15.61 4.82 7.48
CA ILE A 189 15.98 4.84 6.04
C ILE A 189 14.82 5.35 5.18
N LEU A 190 13.59 4.95 5.51
CA LEU A 190 12.37 5.35 4.81
C LEU A 190 11.88 6.76 5.21
N GLY A 191 12.55 7.43 6.16
CA GLY A 191 12.21 8.79 6.58
C GLY A 191 10.90 8.91 7.36
N ILE A 192 10.51 7.87 8.10
CA ILE A 192 9.25 7.80 8.88
C ILE A 192 9.46 7.51 10.36
#